data_AF-A0A6P3ISZ3-F1
#
_entry.id   AF-A0A6P3ISZ3-F1
#
_cell.length_a   1.000
_cell.length_b   1.000
_cell.length_c   1.000
_cell.angle_alpha   90.00
_cell.angle_beta   90.00
_cell.angle_gamma   90.00
#
_symmetry.space_group_name_H-M   'P 1'
#
loop_
_entity.id
_entity.type
_entity.pdbx_description
1 polymer ?
#
loop_
_entity_poly.entity_id
_entity_poly.type
_entity_poly.pdbx_seq_one_letter_code
_entity_poly.pdbx_strand_id
1 'polypeptide(L)'
;MFWILQPLAIYLLFTSWWPLPALYFVWFLLDWKTPEQGGRRSAWVRNWCVWTHIRDYFPISILKTKELSPEHNYLMGVHPHGLLAFGAFCNFCTEATGFSKIFPGITPHLATLSWFFKIPFIRDYLMAKGVCSVSQPAIDYLLSHGTGNLVGIVVGGVGEALQSVPNTTMLILQKRKGFVRMALQHGAHLVPTYTFGETEVYDQVLFHKDSRMYKFQSYFRQILGFYFCVFYGRGFRQGSTGLLP
;
A
#
# COMPACT_ATOMS: atom_id res chain seq x y z
N MET A 1 6.93 8.91 -12.20
CA MET A 1 5.80 9.86 -12.11
C MET A 1 6.02 10.92 -11.04
N PHE A 2 6.06 10.59 -9.75
CA PHE A 2 6.16 11.59 -8.66
C PHE A 2 7.44 12.43 -8.68
N TRP A 3 8.58 11.80 -9.00
CA TRP A 3 9.87 12.46 -9.18
C TRP A 3 9.90 13.48 -10.33
N ILE A 4 8.86 13.52 -11.16
CA ILE A 4 8.71 14.50 -12.25
C ILE A 4 7.64 15.53 -11.87
N LEU A 5 6.47 15.08 -11.41
CA LEU A 5 5.34 15.96 -11.11
C LEU A 5 5.63 16.96 -9.98
N GLN A 6 6.35 16.54 -8.93
CA GLN A 6 6.66 17.43 -7.82
C GLN A 6 7.66 18.53 -8.20
N PRO A 7 8.84 18.22 -8.79
CA PRO A 7 9.72 19.27 -9.29
C PRO A 7 9.05 20.16 -10.34
N LEU A 8 8.24 19.59 -11.23
CA LEU A 8 7.49 20.36 -12.22
C LEU A 8 6.51 21.33 -11.57
N ALA A 9 5.71 20.90 -10.59
CA ALA A 9 4.80 21.77 -9.87
C ALA A 9 5.53 22.92 -9.14
N ILE A 10 6.68 22.62 -8.53
CA ILE A 10 7.54 23.64 -7.90
C ILE A 10 8.08 24.61 -8.95
N TYR A 11 8.59 24.11 -10.08
CA TYR A 11 9.08 24.94 -11.17
C TYR A 11 7.99 25.87 -11.71
N LEU A 12 6.78 25.35 -11.94
CA LEU A 12 5.65 26.14 -12.48
C LEU A 12 5.25 27.30 -11.57
N LEU A 13 5.44 27.20 -10.25
CA LEU A 13 5.21 28.32 -9.30
C LEU A 13 6.07 29.55 -9.61
N PHE A 14 7.20 29.40 -10.30
CA PHE A 14 8.11 30.48 -10.69
C PHE A 14 7.92 30.92 -12.15
N THR A 15 6.82 30.53 -12.79
CA THR A 15 6.49 30.88 -14.18
C THR A 15 5.12 31.55 -14.28
N SER A 16 4.72 32.03 -15.45
CA SER A 16 3.35 32.53 -15.70
C SER A 16 2.26 31.47 -15.46
N TRP A 17 2.62 30.20 -15.36
CA TRP A 17 1.72 29.08 -15.07
C TRP A 17 1.53 28.80 -13.57
N TRP A 18 2.06 29.65 -12.68
CA TRP A 18 1.91 29.51 -11.22
C TRP A 18 0.46 29.34 -10.72
N PRO A 19 -0.61 29.85 -11.39
CA PRO A 19 -1.97 29.63 -10.92
C PRO A 19 -2.35 28.13 -10.88
N LEU A 20 -1.77 27.29 -11.75
CA LEU A 20 -2.07 25.86 -11.78
C LEU A 20 -1.66 25.13 -10.48
N PRO A 21 -0.37 25.13 -10.06
CA PRO A 21 0.01 24.53 -8.79
C PRO A 21 -0.66 25.24 -7.60
N ALA A 22 -0.86 26.56 -7.64
CA ALA A 22 -1.51 27.29 -6.55
C ALA A 22 -2.96 26.82 -6.34
N LEU A 23 -3.76 26.72 -7.40
CA LEU A 23 -5.13 26.20 -7.33
C LEU A 23 -5.16 24.75 -6.84
N TYR A 24 -4.24 23.92 -7.30
CA TYR A 24 -4.09 22.56 -6.79
C TYR A 24 -3.76 22.56 -5.28
N PHE A 25 -2.85 23.41 -4.81
CA PHE A 25 -2.50 23.50 -3.39
C PHE A 25 -3.66 24.01 -2.52
N VAL A 26 -4.44 24.98 -3.01
CA VAL A 26 -5.66 25.43 -2.32
C VAL A 26 -6.65 24.29 -2.20
N TRP A 27 -6.96 23.62 -3.32
CA TRP A 27 -7.82 22.43 -3.29
C TRP A 27 -7.24 21.33 -2.39
N PHE A 28 -5.91 21.17 -2.37
CA PHE A 28 -5.25 20.18 -1.55
C PHE A 28 -5.48 20.40 -0.05
N LEU A 29 -5.45 21.66 0.39
CA LEU A 29 -5.73 22.05 1.78
C LEU A 29 -7.21 21.91 2.12
N LEU A 30 -8.11 22.24 1.19
CA LEU A 30 -9.56 22.06 1.37
C LEU A 30 -9.95 20.58 1.47
N ASP A 31 -9.30 19.72 0.68
CA ASP A 31 -9.50 18.26 0.60
C ASP A 31 -8.66 17.48 1.64
N TRP A 32 -8.13 18.15 2.68
CA TRP A 32 -7.15 17.57 3.60
C TRP A 32 -7.66 16.34 4.36
N LYS A 33 -8.96 16.27 4.65
CA LYS A 33 -9.58 15.18 5.44
C LYS A 33 -10.04 13.99 4.60
N THR A 34 -10.09 14.12 3.29
CA THR A 34 -10.56 13.07 2.37
C THR A 34 -9.84 11.72 2.50
N PRO A 35 -8.51 11.66 2.74
CA PRO A 35 -7.82 10.39 3.01
C PRO A 35 -8.32 9.61 4.24
N GLU A 36 -8.90 10.31 5.22
CA GLU A 36 -9.49 9.72 6.43
C GLU A 36 -10.97 9.38 6.25
N GLN A 37 -11.55 9.67 5.08
CA GLN A 37 -12.98 9.54 4.77
C GLN A 37 -13.21 8.65 3.54
N GLY A 38 -12.42 7.59 3.40
CA GLY A 38 -12.55 6.61 2.30
C GLY A 38 -11.90 7.00 0.97
N GLY A 39 -11.37 8.21 0.87
CA GLY A 39 -10.61 8.67 -0.31
C GLY A 39 -11.47 8.84 -1.56
N ARG A 40 -10.81 8.86 -2.73
CA ARG A 40 -11.42 9.10 -4.05
C ARG A 40 -11.01 8.02 -5.04
N ARG A 41 -11.61 6.83 -4.95
CA ARG A 41 -11.35 5.69 -5.85
C ARG A 41 -11.70 6.04 -7.30
N SER A 42 -10.84 5.64 -8.23
CA SER A 42 -11.05 5.83 -9.67
C SER A 42 -11.02 4.49 -10.38
N ALA A 43 -12.15 4.11 -10.98
CA ALA A 43 -12.23 2.90 -11.81
C ALA A 43 -11.22 2.98 -12.97
N TRP A 44 -11.06 4.16 -13.59
CA TRP A 44 -10.11 4.35 -14.69
C TRP A 44 -8.66 4.04 -14.29
N VAL A 45 -8.18 4.62 -13.18
CA VAL A 45 -6.80 4.37 -12.69
C VAL A 45 -6.61 2.91 -12.25
N ARG A 46 -7.65 2.28 -11.68
CA ARG A 46 -7.61 0.87 -11.27
C ARG A 46 -7.56 -0.11 -12.46
N ASN A 47 -8.01 0.31 -13.64
CA ASN A 47 -8.08 -0.49 -14.87
C ASN A 47 -6.98 -0.16 -15.91
N TRP A 48 -5.94 0.60 -15.57
CA TRP A 48 -4.83 0.83 -16.52
C TRP A 48 -4.15 -0.47 -16.96
N CYS A 49 -3.81 -0.55 -18.25
CA CYS A 49 -3.17 -1.72 -18.88
C CYS A 49 -1.82 -2.10 -18.24
N VAL A 50 -1.11 -1.15 -17.64
CA VAL A 50 0.13 -1.46 -16.90
C VAL A 50 -0.10 -2.50 -15.79
N TRP A 51 -1.29 -2.54 -15.19
CA TRP A 51 -1.59 -3.52 -14.13
C TRP A 51 -1.74 -4.93 -14.66
N THR A 52 -2.26 -5.12 -15.88
CA THR A 52 -2.32 -6.45 -16.51
C THR A 52 -0.92 -6.94 -16.86
N HIS A 53 -0.03 -6.06 -17.33
CA HIS A 53 1.37 -6.42 -17.56
C HIS A 53 2.09 -6.82 -16.28
N ILE A 54 1.89 -6.09 -15.18
CA ILE A 54 2.48 -6.43 -13.87
C ILE A 54 1.95 -7.79 -13.39
N ARG A 55 0.63 -8.03 -13.49
CA ARG A 55 0.02 -9.32 -13.15
C ARG A 55 0.66 -10.46 -13.93
N ASP A 56 0.80 -10.31 -15.25
CA ASP A 56 1.31 -11.37 -16.12
C ASP A 56 2.81 -11.61 -15.96
N TYR A 57 3.58 -10.56 -15.63
CA TYR A 57 5.01 -10.67 -15.34
C TYR A 57 5.29 -11.46 -14.05
N PHE A 58 4.46 -11.25 -13.01
CA PHE A 58 4.58 -11.88 -11.69
C PHE A 58 3.60 -13.04 -11.42
N PRO A 59 3.08 -13.67 -12.49
CA PRO A 59 1.85 -14.48 -12.49
C PRO A 59 0.88 -14.30 -11.29
N ILE A 60 0.48 -13.05 -11.01
CA ILE A 60 -0.32 -12.74 -9.81
C ILE A 60 -1.74 -13.26 -9.99
N SER A 61 -2.21 -14.05 -9.03
CA SER A 61 -3.58 -14.58 -8.98
C SER A 61 -4.15 -14.51 -7.57
N ILE A 62 -5.48 -14.56 -7.46
CA ILE A 62 -6.21 -14.59 -6.19
C ILE A 62 -6.87 -15.97 -6.07
N LEU A 63 -6.53 -16.69 -5.00
CA LEU A 63 -7.25 -17.89 -4.59
C LEU A 63 -8.26 -17.54 -3.50
N LYS A 64 -9.55 -17.58 -3.84
CA LYS A 64 -10.63 -17.38 -2.89
C LYS A 64 -10.97 -18.69 -2.18
N THR A 65 -10.91 -18.69 -0.86
CA THR A 65 -11.23 -19.87 -0.02
C THR A 65 -12.62 -19.83 0.59
N LYS A 66 -13.22 -18.64 0.72
CA LYS A 66 -14.55 -18.45 1.29
C LYS A 66 -15.28 -17.29 0.63
N GLU A 67 -16.59 -17.41 0.56
CA GLU A 67 -17.49 -16.32 0.19
C GLU A 67 -17.47 -15.21 1.25
N LEU A 68 -17.47 -13.96 0.78
CA LEU A 68 -17.58 -12.76 1.61
C LEU A 68 -18.89 -12.07 1.23
N SER A 69 -19.81 -11.95 2.19
CA SER A 69 -21.08 -11.26 2.00
C SER A 69 -20.87 -9.75 1.94
N PRO A 70 -21.44 -9.03 0.96
CA PRO A 70 -21.38 -7.57 0.89
C PRO A 70 -22.19 -6.87 2.02
N GLU A 71 -22.90 -7.63 2.85
CA GLU A 71 -23.63 -7.12 4.02
C GLU A 71 -22.72 -6.85 5.23
N HIS A 72 -21.47 -7.34 5.20
CA HIS A 72 -20.52 -7.17 6.30
C HIS A 72 -19.31 -6.35 5.86
N ASN A 73 -18.67 -5.70 6.83
CA ASN A 73 -17.37 -5.09 6.67
C ASN A 73 -16.28 -6.05 7.15
N TYR A 74 -15.09 -5.94 6.56
CA TYR A 74 -14.00 -6.87 6.75
C TYR A 74 -12.70 -6.14 7.08
N LEU A 75 -11.95 -6.69 8.03
CA LEU A 75 -10.56 -6.35 8.27
C LEU A 75 -9.68 -7.52 7.83
N MET A 76 -8.92 -7.32 6.77
CA MET A 76 -8.07 -8.34 6.19
C MET A 76 -6.64 -8.20 6.71
N GLY A 77 -6.12 -9.25 7.34
CA GLY A 77 -4.71 -9.32 7.74
C GLY A 77 -3.87 -9.84 6.59
N VAL A 78 -3.11 -8.96 5.94
CA VAL A 78 -2.31 -9.27 4.75
C VAL A 78 -0.88 -9.61 5.16
N HIS A 79 -0.38 -10.77 4.68
CA HIS A 79 0.94 -11.29 4.98
C HIS A 79 1.59 -11.99 3.79
N PRO A 80 2.92 -12.06 3.73
CA PRO A 80 3.85 -11.12 4.36
C PRO A 80 3.77 -9.75 3.68
N HIS A 81 4.37 -8.71 4.27
CA HIS A 81 4.51 -7.41 3.58
C HIS A 81 5.36 -7.50 2.30
N GLY A 82 6.41 -8.32 2.32
CA GLY A 82 7.52 -8.22 1.38
C GLY A 82 8.14 -6.82 1.38
N LEU A 83 8.89 -6.50 0.34
CA LEU A 83 9.52 -5.18 0.26
C LEU A 83 8.54 -4.09 -0.18
N LEU A 84 7.83 -4.31 -1.31
CA LEU A 84 6.91 -3.34 -1.91
C LEU A 84 5.45 -3.79 -1.93
N ALA A 85 5.12 -4.96 -1.39
CA ALA A 85 3.77 -5.52 -1.33
C ALA A 85 3.08 -5.57 -2.71
N PHE A 86 3.78 -6.00 -3.76
CA PHE A 86 3.29 -6.02 -5.15
C PHE A 86 2.04 -6.86 -5.31
N GLY A 87 1.99 -8.06 -4.71
CA GLY A 87 0.83 -8.94 -4.79
C GLY A 87 -0.38 -8.31 -4.14
N ALA A 88 -0.22 -7.75 -2.92
CA ALA A 88 -1.30 -7.04 -2.23
C ALA A 88 -1.77 -5.82 -3.02
N PHE A 89 -0.85 -5.01 -3.54
CA PHE A 89 -1.19 -3.84 -4.35
C PHE A 89 -1.91 -4.24 -5.65
N CYS A 90 -1.40 -5.23 -6.38
CA CYS A 90 -2.00 -5.69 -7.62
C CYS A 90 -3.43 -6.22 -7.38
N ASN A 91 -3.62 -7.01 -6.32
CA ASN A 91 -4.89 -7.66 -6.01
C ASN A 91 -5.95 -6.72 -5.44
N PHE A 92 -5.59 -5.79 -4.56
CA PHE A 92 -6.57 -4.97 -3.83
C PHE A 92 -6.71 -3.57 -4.42
N CYS A 93 -5.64 -3.02 -5.00
CA CYS A 93 -5.61 -1.64 -5.49
C CYS A 93 -5.89 -1.54 -7.00
N THR A 94 -6.05 -2.66 -7.70
CA THR A 94 -6.27 -2.70 -9.15
C THR A 94 -7.39 -3.67 -9.51
N GLU A 95 -7.83 -3.67 -10.76
CA GLU A 95 -8.74 -4.69 -11.29
C GLU A 95 -8.03 -5.74 -12.17
N ALA A 96 -6.68 -5.78 -12.18
CA ALA A 96 -5.92 -6.68 -13.05
C ALA A 96 -6.22 -8.17 -12.81
N THR A 97 -6.44 -8.55 -11.54
CA THR A 97 -6.85 -9.92 -11.17
C THR A 97 -8.36 -10.10 -11.07
N GLY A 98 -9.15 -9.08 -11.46
CA GLY A 98 -10.60 -9.15 -11.48
C GLY A 98 -11.23 -9.22 -10.08
N PHE A 99 -10.67 -8.52 -9.09
CA PHE A 99 -11.15 -8.54 -7.70
C PHE A 99 -12.67 -8.36 -7.60
N SER A 100 -13.24 -7.39 -8.31
CA SER A 100 -14.68 -7.11 -8.32
C SER A 100 -15.54 -8.27 -8.81
N LYS A 101 -15.00 -9.15 -9.66
CA LYS A 101 -15.67 -10.37 -10.12
C LYS A 101 -15.56 -11.51 -9.10
N ILE A 102 -14.43 -11.60 -8.39
CA ILE A 102 -14.17 -12.66 -7.40
C ILE A 102 -14.94 -12.38 -6.09
N PHE A 103 -15.06 -11.11 -5.71
CA PHE A 103 -15.79 -10.66 -4.54
C PHE A 103 -16.84 -9.60 -4.94
N PRO A 104 -17.97 -10.00 -5.56
CA PRO A 104 -19.01 -9.07 -5.97
C PRO A 104 -19.55 -8.27 -4.79
N GLY A 105 -19.70 -6.95 -4.97
CA GLY A 105 -20.18 -6.05 -3.92
C GLY A 105 -19.18 -5.73 -2.81
N ILE A 106 -17.98 -6.32 -2.82
CA ILE A 106 -16.91 -5.97 -1.88
C ILE A 106 -16.03 -4.87 -2.46
N THR A 107 -15.81 -3.83 -1.67
CA THR A 107 -14.91 -2.73 -1.99
C THR A 107 -13.58 -2.89 -1.25
N PRO A 108 -12.48 -3.22 -1.95
CA PRO A 108 -11.18 -3.37 -1.32
C PRO A 108 -10.51 -2.01 -1.09
N HIS A 109 -9.91 -1.88 0.07
CA HIS A 109 -9.02 -0.81 0.48
C HIS A 109 -7.73 -1.40 1.05
N LEU A 110 -6.57 -0.92 0.61
CA LEU A 110 -5.30 -1.29 1.23
C LEU A 110 -4.83 -0.16 2.13
N ALA A 111 -4.58 -0.44 3.40
CA ALA A 111 -4.15 0.55 4.37
C ALA A 111 -2.63 0.72 4.33
N THR A 112 -2.16 1.97 4.22
CA THR A 112 -0.74 2.33 4.25
C THR A 112 -0.48 3.48 5.21
N LEU A 113 0.80 3.80 5.40
CA LEU A 113 1.25 4.87 6.31
C LEU A 113 0.59 6.21 5.98
N SER A 114 -0.02 6.85 6.99
CA SER A 114 -0.72 8.13 6.85
C SER A 114 0.14 9.26 6.29
N TRP A 115 1.46 9.17 6.45
CA TRP A 115 2.41 10.17 5.96
C TRP A 115 2.35 10.34 4.44
N PHE A 116 2.12 9.26 3.67
CA PHE A 116 2.01 9.35 2.21
C PHE A 116 0.84 10.24 1.74
N PHE A 117 -0.20 10.38 2.56
CA PHE A 117 -1.35 11.21 2.25
C PHE A 117 -1.12 12.71 2.49
N LYS A 118 0.02 13.08 3.10
CA LYS A 118 0.45 14.47 3.27
C LYS A 118 1.26 14.98 2.07
N ILE A 119 1.57 14.11 1.10
CA ILE A 119 2.42 14.45 -0.03
C ILE A 119 1.56 14.69 -1.28
N PRO A 120 1.65 15.89 -1.90
CA PRO A 120 1.01 16.19 -3.18
C PRO A 120 1.24 15.12 -4.24
N PHE A 121 0.20 14.87 -5.04
CA PHE A 121 0.11 13.88 -6.13
C PHE A 121 0.22 12.41 -5.69
N ILE A 122 1.08 12.08 -4.73
CA ILE A 122 1.18 10.74 -4.13
C ILE A 122 -0.14 10.39 -3.47
N ARG A 123 -0.68 11.30 -2.63
CA ARG A 123 -1.97 11.07 -1.97
C ARG A 123 -3.09 10.78 -2.96
N ASP A 124 -3.13 11.51 -4.07
CA ASP A 124 -4.24 11.46 -5.04
C ASP A 124 -4.16 10.16 -5.83
N TYR A 125 -2.94 9.76 -6.20
CA TYR A 125 -2.70 8.47 -6.81
C TYR A 125 -3.08 7.31 -5.89
N LEU A 126 -2.66 7.35 -4.62
CA LEU A 126 -3.01 6.31 -3.64
C LEU A 126 -4.53 6.20 -3.45
N MET A 127 -5.22 7.34 -3.26
CA MET A 127 -6.67 7.38 -3.14
C MET A 127 -7.38 6.88 -4.41
N ALA A 128 -6.91 7.26 -5.60
CA ALA A 128 -7.44 6.78 -6.88
C ALA A 128 -7.37 5.24 -7.00
N LYS A 129 -6.33 4.64 -6.42
CA LYS A 129 -6.16 3.18 -6.36
C LYS A 129 -6.96 2.51 -5.24
N GLY A 130 -7.60 3.27 -4.36
CA GLY A 130 -8.35 2.76 -3.20
C GLY A 130 -7.51 2.51 -1.97
N VAL A 131 -6.26 2.96 -1.96
CA VAL A 131 -5.40 2.92 -0.78
C VAL A 131 -5.90 3.95 0.22
N CYS A 132 -5.98 3.55 1.50
CA CYS A 132 -6.42 4.40 2.60
C CYS A 132 -5.31 4.55 3.65
N SER A 133 -5.50 5.50 4.57
CA SER A 133 -4.65 5.63 5.73
C SER A 133 -4.87 4.46 6.70
N VAL A 134 -3.78 3.96 7.29
CA VAL A 134 -3.83 2.98 8.40
C VAL A 134 -4.12 3.65 9.77
N SER A 135 -4.42 4.95 9.77
CA SER A 135 -4.85 5.65 10.99
C SER A 135 -6.19 5.12 11.48
N GLN A 136 -6.36 5.08 12.80
CA GLN A 136 -7.61 4.63 13.41
C GLN A 136 -8.84 5.39 12.87
N PRO A 137 -8.86 6.74 12.73
CA PRO A 137 -10.02 7.45 12.18
C PRO A 137 -10.42 7.01 10.78
N ALA A 138 -9.45 6.68 9.92
CA ALA A 138 -9.71 6.27 8.54
C ALA A 138 -10.34 4.87 8.48
N ILE A 139 -9.83 3.95 9.29
CA ILE A 139 -10.37 2.60 9.40
C ILE A 139 -11.75 2.65 10.08
N ASP A 140 -11.91 3.44 11.15
CA ASP A 140 -13.21 3.65 11.82
C ASP A 140 -14.25 4.16 10.84
N TYR A 141 -13.90 5.15 10.01
CA TYR A 141 -14.78 5.68 8.99
C TYR A 141 -15.24 4.59 8.01
N LEU A 142 -14.29 3.83 7.44
CA LEU A 142 -14.59 2.76 6.47
C LEU A 142 -15.42 1.62 7.07
N LEU A 143 -15.24 1.30 8.35
CA LEU A 143 -16.02 0.24 9.00
C LEU A 143 -17.39 0.71 9.49
N SER A 144 -17.60 2.03 9.64
CA SER A 144 -18.85 2.62 10.12
C SER A 144 -19.75 3.18 9.01
N HIS A 145 -19.23 3.38 7.79
CA HIS A 145 -19.97 4.01 6.68
C HIS A 145 -20.18 3.02 5.54
N GLY A 146 -21.39 2.45 5.50
CA GLY A 146 -21.79 1.45 4.52
C GLY A 146 -21.33 0.03 4.88
N THR A 147 -21.66 -0.91 4.01
CA THR A 147 -21.29 -2.33 4.12
C THR A 147 -20.46 -2.77 2.92
N GLY A 148 -19.82 -3.93 3.01
CA GLY A 148 -19.00 -4.49 1.93
C GLY A 148 -17.61 -3.87 1.84
N ASN A 149 -17.20 -3.03 2.80
CA ASN A 149 -15.84 -2.50 2.84
C ASN A 149 -14.88 -3.57 3.35
N LEU A 150 -13.79 -3.80 2.61
CA LEU A 150 -12.71 -4.70 3.00
C LEU A 150 -11.42 -3.90 3.15
N VAL A 151 -10.95 -3.74 4.38
CA VAL A 151 -9.74 -2.99 4.69
C VAL A 151 -8.58 -3.97 4.94
N GLY A 152 -7.68 -4.07 3.98
CA GLY A 152 -6.43 -4.82 4.08
C GLY A 152 -5.38 -4.07 4.87
N ILE A 153 -4.90 -4.66 5.95
CA ILE A 153 -3.80 -4.14 6.76
C ILE A 153 -2.65 -5.13 6.67
N VAL A 154 -1.49 -4.64 6.25
CA VAL A 154 -0.26 -5.43 6.30
C VAL A 154 0.25 -5.42 7.73
N VAL A 155 -0.10 -6.44 8.51
CA VAL A 155 -0.08 -6.38 9.98
C VAL A 155 1.33 -6.23 10.56
N GLY A 156 2.31 -6.92 9.97
CA GLY A 156 3.69 -6.78 10.41
C GLY A 156 4.36 -5.48 9.93
N GLY A 157 3.77 -4.82 8.94
CA GLY A 157 4.19 -3.54 8.41
C GLY A 157 5.68 -3.50 8.06
N VAL A 158 6.32 -2.39 8.42
CA VAL A 158 7.78 -2.21 8.26
C VAL A 158 8.58 -3.36 8.87
N GLY A 159 8.14 -3.93 10.00
CA GLY A 159 8.90 -5.00 10.65
C GLY A 159 9.05 -6.26 9.79
N GLU A 160 8.01 -6.62 9.03
CA GLU A 160 8.09 -7.74 8.07
C GLU A 160 8.92 -7.36 6.83
N ALA A 161 8.75 -6.13 6.31
CA ALA A 161 9.54 -5.65 5.18
C ALA A 161 11.06 -5.70 5.46
N LEU A 162 11.47 -5.40 6.70
CA LEU A 162 12.86 -5.47 7.15
C LEU A 162 13.47 -6.85 7.16
N GLN A 163 12.65 -7.87 7.20
CA GLN A 163 13.08 -9.26 7.25
C GLN A 163 12.72 -9.97 5.95
N SER A 164 12.29 -9.21 4.93
CA SER A 164 11.99 -9.71 3.59
C SER A 164 13.30 -10.05 2.89
N VAL A 165 13.65 -11.33 2.90
CA VAL A 165 14.75 -11.90 2.12
C VAL A 165 14.27 -13.16 1.43
N PRO A 166 14.78 -13.46 0.22
CA PRO A 166 14.35 -14.64 -0.52
C PRO A 166 14.46 -15.94 0.28
N ASN A 167 13.52 -16.85 0.05
CA ASN A 167 13.42 -18.18 0.68
C ASN A 167 13.12 -18.17 2.19
N THR A 168 12.82 -17.01 2.77
CA THR A 168 12.45 -16.89 4.19
C THR A 168 11.19 -16.04 4.32
N THR A 169 10.19 -16.53 5.06
CA THR A 169 9.02 -15.72 5.42
C THR A 169 8.92 -15.57 6.92
N MET A 170 9.13 -14.34 7.41
CA MET A 170 8.96 -13.99 8.80
C MET A 170 7.68 -13.17 8.97
N LEU A 171 6.74 -13.64 9.81
CA LEU A 171 5.51 -12.94 10.13
C LEU A 171 5.56 -12.33 11.53
N ILE A 172 5.19 -11.06 11.65
CA ILE A 172 5.18 -10.33 12.94
C ILE A 172 3.74 -10.10 13.37
N LEU A 173 3.21 -11.10 14.08
CA LEU A 173 1.79 -11.17 14.43
C LEU A 173 1.49 -11.12 15.93
N GLN A 174 2.34 -11.76 16.76
CA GLN A 174 2.00 -12.06 18.15
C GLN A 174 1.60 -10.83 18.96
N LYS A 175 2.28 -9.69 18.75
CA LYS A 175 2.06 -8.44 19.50
C LYS A 175 1.16 -7.44 18.75
N ARG A 176 0.70 -7.75 17.54
CA ARG A 176 -0.05 -6.82 16.67
C ARG A 176 -1.55 -7.11 16.73
N LYS A 177 -2.20 -6.73 17.82
CA LYS A 177 -3.65 -6.99 18.06
C LYS A 177 -4.57 -5.81 17.75
N GLY A 178 -4.02 -4.67 17.31
CA GLY A 178 -4.78 -3.44 17.06
C GLY A 178 -5.92 -3.66 16.06
N PHE A 179 -5.66 -4.27 14.91
CA PHE A 179 -6.69 -4.55 13.90
C PHE A 179 -7.78 -5.51 14.41
N VAL A 180 -7.42 -6.50 15.24
CA VAL A 180 -8.39 -7.41 15.87
C VAL A 180 -9.31 -6.63 16.82
N ARG A 181 -8.74 -5.73 17.63
CA ARG A 181 -9.52 -4.85 18.51
C ARG A 181 -10.46 -3.97 17.70
N MET A 182 -10.00 -3.39 16.60
CA MET A 182 -10.85 -2.59 15.70
C MET A 182 -11.98 -3.42 15.10
N ALA A 183 -11.70 -4.64 14.64
CA ALA A 183 -12.71 -5.54 14.10
C ALA A 183 -13.81 -5.82 15.13
N LEU A 184 -13.44 -6.11 16.37
CA LEU A 184 -14.39 -6.32 17.47
C LEU A 184 -15.23 -5.07 17.78
N GLN A 185 -14.61 -3.88 17.75
CA GLN A 185 -15.31 -2.62 18.05
C GLN A 185 -16.38 -2.27 17.01
N HIS A 186 -16.14 -2.62 15.74
CA HIS A 186 -17.03 -2.30 14.62
C HIS A 186 -17.91 -3.48 14.16
N GLY A 187 -17.79 -4.65 14.80
CA GLY A 187 -18.45 -5.88 14.34
C GLY A 187 -17.95 -6.36 12.97
N ALA A 188 -16.75 -5.94 12.54
CA ALA A 188 -16.18 -6.33 11.27
C ALA A 188 -15.56 -7.75 11.34
N HIS A 189 -15.65 -8.49 10.24
CA HIS A 189 -15.13 -9.86 10.17
C HIS A 189 -13.64 -9.87 9.82
N LEU A 190 -12.88 -10.74 10.46
CA LEU A 190 -11.46 -10.91 10.16
C LEU A 190 -11.24 -11.85 8.97
N VAL A 191 -10.41 -11.42 8.02
CA VAL A 191 -10.03 -12.22 6.85
C VAL A 191 -8.51 -12.42 6.87
N PRO A 192 -8.01 -13.61 7.22
CA PRO A 192 -6.59 -13.91 7.07
C PRO A 192 -6.24 -14.00 5.58
N THR A 193 -5.12 -13.43 5.17
CA THR A 193 -4.65 -13.48 3.78
C THR A 193 -3.16 -13.66 3.72
N TYR A 194 -2.73 -14.54 2.81
CA TYR A 194 -1.34 -14.85 2.59
C TYR A 194 -0.99 -14.70 1.10
N THR A 195 0.14 -14.05 0.81
CA THR A 195 0.68 -13.84 -0.53
C THR A 195 1.96 -14.65 -0.69
N PHE A 196 1.95 -15.63 -1.59
CA PHE A 196 3.13 -16.44 -1.90
C PHE A 196 4.06 -15.70 -2.88
N GLY A 197 5.37 -15.87 -2.72
CA GLY A 197 6.40 -15.30 -3.60
C GLY A 197 6.69 -13.81 -3.37
N GLU A 198 5.99 -13.15 -2.44
CA GLU A 198 6.14 -11.72 -2.17
C GLU A 198 7.54 -11.35 -1.64
N THR A 199 8.18 -12.25 -0.87
CA THR A 199 9.55 -12.07 -0.36
C THR A 199 10.62 -12.35 -1.41
N GLU A 200 10.25 -12.96 -2.55
CA GLU A 200 11.17 -13.43 -3.59
C GLU A 200 11.30 -12.41 -4.73
N VAL A 201 10.56 -11.30 -4.68
CA VAL A 201 10.55 -10.27 -5.72
C VAL A 201 11.86 -9.47 -5.76
N TYR A 202 12.51 -9.28 -4.60
CA TYR A 202 13.75 -8.52 -4.50
C TYR A 202 14.70 -9.14 -3.49
N ASP A 203 15.99 -8.99 -3.76
CA ASP A 203 17.05 -9.20 -2.79
C ASP A 203 17.20 -7.96 -1.92
N GLN A 204 17.27 -8.15 -0.60
CA GLN A 204 17.50 -7.08 0.36
C GLN A 204 18.83 -7.29 1.09
N VAL A 205 19.59 -6.21 1.24
CA VAL A 205 20.79 -6.21 2.08
C VAL A 205 20.38 -6.05 3.54
N LEU A 206 20.63 -7.10 4.34
CA LEU A 206 20.46 -7.07 5.79
C LEU A 206 21.75 -6.58 6.46
N PHE A 207 21.62 -5.51 7.24
CA PHE A 207 22.73 -4.95 8.00
C PHE A 207 22.78 -5.57 9.41
N HIS A 208 23.96 -6.02 9.83
CA HIS A 208 24.18 -6.50 11.20
C HIS A 208 23.83 -5.42 12.22
N LYS A 209 23.28 -5.80 13.39
CA LYS A 209 22.78 -4.86 14.40
C LYS A 209 23.84 -3.86 14.88
N ASP A 210 25.11 -4.28 14.90
CA ASP A 210 26.23 -3.44 15.34
C ASP A 210 26.72 -2.46 14.27
N SER A 211 26.30 -2.64 13.01
CA SER A 211 26.75 -1.81 11.90
C SER A 211 26.25 -0.37 12.00
N ARG A 212 27.04 0.57 11.48
CA ARG A 212 26.66 1.99 11.38
C ARG A 212 25.39 2.17 10.55
N MET A 213 25.23 1.38 9.50
CA MET A 213 24.05 1.44 8.64
C MET A 213 22.79 0.99 9.37
N TYR A 214 22.83 -0.11 10.13
CA TYR A 214 21.68 -0.55 10.92
C TYR A 214 21.26 0.50 11.95
N LYS A 215 22.23 1.15 12.62
CA LYS A 215 21.96 2.25 13.56
C LYS A 215 21.33 3.45 12.85
N PHE A 216 21.84 3.82 11.68
CA PHE A 216 21.27 4.88 10.84
C PHE A 216 19.82 4.55 10.44
N GLN A 217 19.56 3.35 9.92
CA GLN A 217 18.21 2.94 9.51
C GLN A 217 17.25 2.90 10.71
N SER A 218 17.72 2.47 11.87
CA SER A 218 16.92 2.46 13.11
C SER A 218 16.54 3.87 13.56
N TYR A 219 17.48 4.82 13.47
CA TYR A 219 17.24 6.23 13.77
C TYR A 219 16.30 6.88 12.75
N PHE A 220 16.55 6.66 11.45
CA PHE A 220 15.71 7.13 10.36
C PHE A 220 14.25 6.66 10.52
N ARG A 221 14.05 5.38 10.84
CA ARG A 221 12.73 4.80 11.14
C ARG A 221 12.04 5.51 12.31
N GLN A 222 12.78 5.85 13.36
CA GLN A 222 12.21 6.51 14.53
C GLN A 222 11.71 7.92 14.20
N ILE A 223 12.39 8.65 13.32
CA ILE A 223 12.00 10.01 12.92
C ILE A 223 10.84 9.96 11.92
N LEU A 224 10.99 9.17 10.85
CA LEU A 224 10.13 9.28 9.68
C LEU A 224 9.01 8.24 9.64
N GLY A 225 9.07 7.21 10.49
CA GLY A 225 8.05 6.16 10.56
C GLY A 225 8.06 5.19 9.36
N PHE A 226 8.93 5.41 8.37
CA PHE A 226 9.22 4.49 7.27
C PHE A 226 10.70 4.12 7.28
N TYR A 227 11.05 3.00 6.65
CA TYR A 227 12.41 2.48 6.67
C TYR A 227 13.11 2.64 5.33
N PHE A 228 14.42 2.89 5.41
CA PHE A 228 15.29 2.93 4.25
C PHE A 228 15.84 1.53 3.98
N CYS A 229 15.24 0.78 3.05
CA CYS A 229 15.75 -0.52 2.62
C CYS A 229 16.74 -0.35 1.47
N VAL A 230 17.86 -1.08 1.53
CA VAL A 230 18.77 -1.23 0.39
C VAL A 230 18.46 -2.57 -0.26
N PHE A 231 17.98 -2.53 -1.50
CA PHE A 231 17.52 -3.68 -2.23
C PHE A 231 17.94 -3.61 -3.69
N TYR A 232 17.96 -4.76 -4.33
CA TYR A 232 18.25 -4.91 -5.75
C TYR A 232 17.48 -6.09 -6.31
N GLY A 233 17.30 -6.09 -7.62
CA GLY A 233 16.79 -7.20 -8.39
C GLY A 233 17.56 -7.29 -9.69
N ARG A 234 16.85 -7.40 -10.80
CA ARG A 234 17.38 -7.55 -12.14
C ARG A 234 17.67 -6.20 -12.80
N GLY A 235 18.69 -6.18 -13.64
CA GLY A 235 18.93 -5.10 -14.60
C GLY A 235 18.34 -5.42 -15.98
N PHE A 236 18.48 -4.50 -16.92
CA PHE A 236 17.94 -4.67 -18.28
C PHE A 236 18.64 -5.76 -19.11
N ARG A 237 19.83 -6.19 -18.70
CA ARG A 237 20.58 -7.28 -19.34
C ARG A 237 20.46 -8.55 -18.52
N GLN A 238 20.39 -9.70 -19.17
CA GLN A 238 20.37 -10.99 -18.50
C GLN A 238 21.60 -11.13 -17.57
N GLY A 239 21.37 -11.49 -16.31
CA GLY A 239 22.42 -11.63 -15.29
C GLY A 239 22.94 -10.33 -14.68
N SER A 240 22.43 -9.16 -15.10
CA SER A 240 22.79 -7.88 -14.47
C SER A 240 21.94 -7.61 -13.23
N THR A 241 22.52 -6.95 -12.23
CA THR A 241 21.80 -6.43 -11.07
C THR A 241 21.25 -5.04 -11.35
N GLY A 242 20.08 -4.74 -10.80
CA GLY A 242 19.40 -3.47 -11.03
C GLY A 242 18.26 -3.22 -10.05
N LEU A 243 17.33 -2.35 -10.44
CA LEU A 243 16.15 -2.00 -9.65
C LEU A 243 14.86 -2.63 -10.19
N LEU A 244 14.93 -3.33 -11.33
CA LEU A 244 13.78 -4.09 -11.81
C LEU A 244 13.63 -5.34 -10.93
N PRO A 245 12.40 -5.78 -10.68
CA PRO A 245 12.18 -7.08 -10.06
C PRO A 245 12.63 -8.22 -10.98
#